data_AF-A0A4Q3V4B6-F1
#
_entry.id   AF-A0A4Q3V4B6-F1
#
_cell.length_a   1.000
_cell.length_b   1.000
_cell.length_c   1.000
_cell.angle_alpha   90.00
_cell.angle_beta   90.00
_cell.angle_gamma   90.00
#
_symmetry.space_group_name_H-M   'P 1'
#
loop_
_entity.id
_entity.type
_entity.pdbx_description
1 polymer ?
#
loop_
_entity_poly.entity_id
_entity_poly.type
_entity_poly.pdbx_seq_one_letter_code
_entity_poly.pdbx_strand_id
1 'polypeptide(L)'
;MPNLTRILSEVLSSCPAKLRYALSVQMADLYPNRHVLETEDYDFSPVLFAEAGRCMLTVSADAHPNVDVEWDTREERTIHKPRTASMEVAWKGERLDLISVRYDDYDTVWFVIARSAAVSEAFFEAVCRFSTASEGEVLVFDGDTFRRDPGLMKDLARSSWDDLALPSAIRERLKEDTEGFFAAKDAYAELGVPWKRGLLLTGPPGNGKTHALKAIVATLGKPVFLVKSFDGEDGKSAGIRRLFTRARAVAPCVVVLEDLDSLIDDECRSALLNELDGFEGNEGMLTLATTNHPEKLDTAITKRPSRFDRTVEFPAPAEAERVALFRRFLGTRVDDDGLAVLSRRTEGVSGAAIKEASLSGLMAWSRDPVLVLADLVEGQFPGPEKKAKSRAKVKTAA
;
A
#
# COMPACT_ATOMS: atom_id res chain seq x y z
N MET A 1 16.34 5.29 40.38
CA MET A 1 17.30 5.10 39.26
C MET A 1 17.93 3.71 39.21
N PRO A 2 18.39 3.04 40.30
CA PRO A 2 18.82 1.62 40.27
C PRO A 2 17.69 0.59 40.05
N ASN A 3 16.44 1.06 40.00
CA ASN A 3 15.26 0.23 40.17
C ASN A 3 14.67 -0.21 38.82
N LEU A 4 14.71 0.61 37.77
CA LEU A 4 14.12 0.26 36.45
C LEU A 4 14.83 -0.93 35.80
N THR A 5 16.16 -0.96 35.82
CA THR A 5 16.97 -2.06 35.27
C THR A 5 16.74 -3.36 36.02
N ARG A 6 16.58 -3.30 37.34
CA ARG A 6 16.27 -4.47 38.18
C ARG A 6 14.86 -4.99 37.91
N ILE A 7 13.88 -4.08 37.81
CA ILE A 7 12.48 -4.35 37.49
C ILE A 7 12.35 -5.03 36.13
N LEU A 8 12.94 -4.44 35.08
CA LEU A 8 12.91 -5.05 33.75
C LEU A 8 13.55 -6.45 33.77
N SER A 9 14.66 -6.64 34.50
CA SER A 9 15.31 -7.95 34.63
C SER A 9 14.51 -8.99 35.43
N GLU A 10 13.86 -8.60 36.53
CA GLU A 10 13.03 -9.48 37.36
C GLU A 10 11.71 -9.83 36.67
N VAL A 11 11.12 -8.88 35.95
CA VAL A 11 9.83 -9.07 35.29
C VAL A 11 10.00 -9.88 34.00
N LEU A 12 11.03 -9.62 33.18
CA LEU A 12 11.30 -10.40 31.95
C LEU A 12 11.66 -11.88 32.22
N SER A 13 11.98 -12.25 33.46
CA SER A 13 12.20 -13.65 33.87
C SER A 13 10.94 -14.36 34.40
N SER A 14 9.78 -13.69 34.38
CA SER A 14 8.50 -14.22 34.86
C SER A 14 7.55 -14.67 33.73
N CYS A 15 6.37 -15.19 34.07
CA CYS A 15 5.39 -15.67 33.09
C CYS A 15 4.83 -14.52 32.23
N PRO A 16 4.84 -14.61 30.87
CA PRO A 16 4.36 -13.56 29.95
C PRO A 16 2.97 -13.02 30.27
N ALA A 17 2.06 -13.89 30.72
CA ALA A 17 0.69 -13.49 31.08
C ALA A 17 0.58 -12.59 32.33
N LYS A 18 1.63 -12.52 33.17
CA LYS A 18 1.67 -11.69 34.40
C LYS A 18 2.58 -10.46 34.27
N LEU A 19 3.38 -10.43 33.21
CA LEU A 19 4.43 -9.44 32.95
C LEU A 19 3.87 -8.02 32.85
N ARG A 20 2.80 -7.86 32.07
CA ARG A 20 2.12 -6.57 31.84
C ARG A 20 1.57 -5.97 33.14
N TYR A 21 0.80 -6.73 33.91
CA TYR A 21 0.27 -6.27 35.20
C TYR A 21 1.39 -5.99 36.21
N ALA A 22 2.40 -6.84 36.28
CA ALA A 22 3.54 -6.64 37.18
C ALA A 22 4.32 -5.36 36.85
N LEU A 23 4.54 -5.08 35.55
CA LEU A 23 5.17 -3.83 35.11
C LEU A 23 4.30 -2.62 35.42
N SER A 24 3.00 -2.69 35.16
CA SER A 24 2.06 -1.60 35.46
C SER A 24 2.10 -1.22 36.95
N VAL A 25 2.06 -2.22 37.85
CA VAL A 25 2.18 -2.03 39.30
C VAL A 25 3.53 -1.42 39.68
N GLN A 26 4.62 -1.98 39.16
CA GLN A 26 5.96 -1.48 39.48
C GLN A 26 6.22 -0.08 38.94
N MET A 27 5.65 0.28 37.79
CA MET A 27 5.71 1.65 37.25
C MET A 27 4.94 2.62 38.14
N ALA A 28 3.75 2.25 38.64
CA ALA A 28 3.02 3.06 39.59
C ALA A 28 3.83 3.30 40.89
N ASP A 29 4.52 2.28 41.40
CA ASP A 29 5.39 2.38 42.57
C ASP A 29 6.64 3.25 42.34
N LEU A 30 7.22 3.19 41.14
CA LEU A 30 8.38 3.99 40.74
C LEU A 30 8.03 5.47 40.56
N TYR A 31 6.81 5.75 40.13
CA TYR A 31 6.34 7.07 39.76
C TYR A 31 5.10 7.49 40.56
N PRO A 32 5.13 7.50 41.90
CA PRO A 32 3.94 7.63 42.75
C PRO A 32 3.24 8.99 42.64
N ASN A 33 3.94 10.01 42.12
CA ASN A 33 3.42 11.36 41.92
C ASN A 33 3.20 11.70 40.43
N ARG A 34 3.22 10.71 39.54
CA ARG A 34 2.99 10.89 38.11
C ARG A 34 1.88 9.94 37.69
N HIS A 35 1.18 10.31 36.62
CA HIS A 35 0.21 9.46 35.98
C HIS A 35 0.92 8.52 35.00
N VAL A 36 0.53 7.24 35.00
CA VAL A 36 1.02 6.23 34.08
C VAL A 36 -0.16 5.80 33.21
N LEU A 37 -0.13 6.14 31.93
CA LEU A 37 -1.07 5.66 30.93
C LEU A 37 -0.44 4.46 30.22
N GLU A 38 -1.18 3.38 30.08
CA GLU A 38 -0.74 2.16 29.42
C GLU A 38 -1.52 1.95 28.13
N THR A 39 -0.85 1.60 27.02
CA THR A 39 -1.50 1.41 25.72
C THR A 39 -0.75 0.42 24.82
N GLU A 40 -1.51 -0.27 23.98
CA GLU A 40 -1.05 -1.13 22.87
C GLU A 40 -1.61 -0.63 21.53
N ASP A 41 -2.15 0.59 21.51
CA ASP A 41 -2.87 1.12 20.34
C ASP A 41 -1.94 1.24 19.12
N TYR A 42 -2.36 0.68 17.99
CA TYR A 42 -1.60 0.66 16.74
C TYR A 42 -1.34 2.05 16.14
N ASP A 43 -2.14 3.06 16.51
CA ASP A 43 -1.94 4.44 16.10
C ASP A 43 -0.97 5.18 17.06
N PHE A 44 -0.63 4.61 18.21
CA PHE A 44 0.35 5.20 19.11
C PHE A 44 1.79 4.94 18.63
N SER A 45 2.26 5.75 17.68
CA SER A 45 3.62 5.72 17.14
C SER A 45 4.41 6.99 17.49
N PRO A 46 4.93 7.10 18.72
CA PRO A 46 5.64 8.30 19.19
C PRO A 46 6.96 8.54 18.45
N VAL A 47 7.59 7.49 17.93
CA VAL A 47 8.81 7.60 17.11
C VAL A 47 8.51 8.31 15.78
N LEU A 48 7.48 7.88 15.05
CA LEU A 48 7.05 8.55 13.81
C LEU A 48 6.58 9.99 14.07
N PHE A 49 5.91 10.22 15.20
CA PHE A 49 5.51 11.56 15.62
C PHE A 49 6.72 12.49 15.85
N ALA A 50 7.78 11.97 16.48
CA ALA A 50 9.04 12.69 16.68
C ALA A 50 9.79 12.92 15.35
N GLU A 51 9.90 11.91 14.49
CA GLU A 51 10.51 12.03 13.16
C GLU A 51 9.83 13.09 12.29
N ALA A 52 8.52 13.26 12.43
CA ALA A 52 7.75 14.33 11.79
C ALA A 52 7.92 15.71 12.46
N GLY A 53 8.84 15.84 13.43
CA GLY A 53 9.13 17.08 14.15
C GLY A 53 8.01 17.55 15.09
N ARG A 54 7.07 16.67 15.47
CA ARG A 54 5.93 17.02 16.32
C ARG A 54 6.25 16.99 17.81
N CYS A 55 7.29 16.26 18.20
CA CYS A 55 7.92 16.31 19.52
C CYS A 55 9.42 16.07 19.39
N MET A 56 10.15 16.27 20.47
CA MET A 56 11.53 15.78 20.60
C MET A 56 11.50 14.51 21.45
N LEU A 57 12.08 13.43 20.94
CA LEU A 57 12.18 12.14 21.61
C LEU A 57 13.66 11.76 21.72
N THR A 58 14.11 11.39 22.92
CA THR A 58 15.50 10.99 23.18
C THR A 58 15.51 9.66 23.91
N VAL A 59 16.16 8.66 23.33
CA VAL A 59 16.33 7.35 24.00
C VAL A 59 17.31 7.52 25.16
N SER A 60 16.90 7.10 26.35
CA SER A 60 17.76 7.12 27.55
C SER A 60 18.78 5.98 27.50
N ALA A 61 19.98 6.26 27.98
CA ALA A 61 21.06 5.27 28.13
C ALA A 61 20.95 4.45 29.45
N ASP A 62 20.04 4.82 30.36
CA ASP A 62 20.05 4.35 31.74
C ASP A 62 19.46 2.95 31.93
N ALA A 63 18.54 2.54 31.06
CA ALA A 63 18.03 1.17 30.98
C ALA A 63 18.54 0.60 29.65
N HIS A 64 19.38 -0.45 29.69
CA HIS A 64 20.05 -1.04 28.52
C HIS A 64 19.09 -1.10 27.33
N PRO A 65 19.14 -0.14 26.39
CA PRO A 65 18.06 0.03 25.45
C PRO A 65 18.19 -1.06 24.40
N ASN A 66 17.13 -1.83 24.19
CA ASN A 66 17.03 -2.75 23.08
C ASN A 66 16.46 -1.98 21.89
N VAL A 67 17.36 -1.55 20.99
CA VAL A 67 17.04 -0.69 19.84
C VAL A 67 17.62 -1.35 18.61
N ASP A 68 16.78 -1.67 17.64
CA ASP A 68 17.28 -2.05 16.32
C ASP A 68 17.72 -0.81 15.58
N VAL A 69 18.82 -0.94 14.84
CA VAL A 69 19.34 0.12 14.00
C VAL A 69 19.37 -0.39 12.57
N GLU A 70 18.59 0.25 11.71
CA GLU A 70 18.54 -0.02 10.27
C GLU A 70 19.19 1.14 9.50
N TRP A 71 19.81 0.83 8.38
CA TRP A 71 20.28 1.84 7.43
C TRP A 71 19.26 2.01 6.31
N ASP A 72 18.66 3.19 6.20
CA ASP A 72 17.82 3.56 5.07
C ASP A 72 18.71 4.09 3.95
N THR A 73 18.97 3.23 2.95
CA THR A 73 19.80 3.60 1.79
C THR A 73 19.16 4.71 0.94
N ARG A 74 17.83 4.89 0.96
CA ARG A 74 17.16 5.92 0.15
C ARG A 74 17.27 7.30 0.80
N GLU A 75 17.13 7.35 2.12
CA GLU A 75 17.18 8.58 2.90
C GLU A 75 18.58 8.85 3.49
N GLU A 76 19.55 7.97 3.24
CA GLU A 76 20.93 8.00 3.75
C GLU A 76 21.01 8.27 5.26
N ARG A 77 20.12 7.63 6.03
CA ARG A 77 19.99 7.84 7.48
C ARG A 77 19.86 6.53 8.24
N THR A 78 20.24 6.55 9.52
CA THR A 78 19.94 5.44 10.44
C THR A 78 18.53 5.58 11.00
N ILE A 79 17.76 4.51 10.97
CA ILE A 79 16.46 4.38 11.61
C ILE A 79 16.66 3.62 12.90
N HIS A 80 16.28 4.22 14.02
CA HIS A 80 16.35 3.60 15.34
C HIS A 80 14.95 3.16 15.75
N LYS A 81 14.75 1.85 15.96
CA LYS A 81 13.47 1.26 16.38
C LYS A 81 13.61 0.76 17.82
N PRO A 82 13.15 1.52 18.82
CA PRO A 82 13.20 1.07 20.20
C PRO A 82 12.20 -0.07 20.40
N ARG A 83 12.69 -1.27 20.71
CA ARG A 83 11.86 -2.43 21.08
C ARG A 83 11.51 -2.35 22.55
N THR A 84 12.52 -2.43 23.40
CA THR A 84 12.39 -2.25 24.85
C THR A 84 13.34 -1.16 25.30
N ALA A 85 12.82 0.04 25.52
CA ALA A 85 13.63 1.21 25.83
C ALA A 85 12.88 2.21 26.72
N SER A 86 13.65 3.00 27.46
CA SER A 86 13.17 4.21 28.13
C SER A 86 13.52 5.42 27.28
N MET A 87 12.61 6.39 27.18
CA MET A 87 12.75 7.59 26.36
C MET A 87 12.23 8.80 27.11
N GLU A 88 12.87 9.94 26.91
CA GLU A 88 12.37 11.24 27.34
C GLU A 88 11.70 11.95 26.15
N VAL A 89 10.53 12.54 26.40
CA VAL A 89 9.79 13.31 25.41
C VAL A 89 9.58 14.74 25.87
N ALA A 90 9.94 15.69 25.01
CA ALA A 90 9.54 17.09 25.15
C ALA A 90 8.46 17.44 24.12
N TRP A 91 7.28 17.84 24.59
CA TRP A 91 6.12 18.13 23.74
C TRP A 91 5.27 19.27 24.30
N LYS A 92 5.04 20.33 23.52
CA LYS A 92 4.23 21.51 23.90
C LYS A 92 4.58 22.11 25.28
N GLY A 93 5.86 22.11 25.65
CA GLY A 93 6.35 22.61 26.94
C GLY A 93 6.24 21.62 28.11
N GLU A 94 5.69 20.42 27.87
CA GLU A 94 5.65 19.32 28.83
C GLU A 94 6.86 18.39 28.67
N ARG A 95 7.25 17.74 29.77
CA ARG A 95 8.21 16.64 29.78
C ARG A 95 7.55 15.34 30.24
N LEU A 96 7.61 14.33 29.40
CA LEU A 96 7.05 13.00 29.64
C LEU A 96 8.16 11.96 29.56
N ASP A 97 7.99 10.85 30.25
CA ASP A 97 8.81 9.65 30.03
C ASP A 97 7.97 8.64 29.27
N LEU A 98 8.56 7.99 28.27
CA LEU A 98 7.97 6.88 27.54
C LEU A 98 8.78 5.61 27.82
N ILE A 99 8.09 4.51 28.05
CA ILE A 99 8.72 3.20 28.12
C ILE A 99 8.01 2.30 27.11
N SER A 100 8.77 1.75 26.18
CA SER A 100 8.29 0.67 25.31
C SER A 100 8.76 -0.66 25.89
N VAL A 101 7.89 -1.67 25.88
CA VAL A 101 8.23 -3.04 26.24
C VAL A 101 7.61 -3.97 25.22
N ARG A 102 8.45 -4.74 24.53
CA ARG A 102 8.01 -5.81 23.63
C ARG A 102 8.12 -7.16 24.36
N TYR A 103 7.02 -7.87 24.52
CA TYR A 103 6.94 -9.13 25.31
C TYR A 103 7.04 -10.39 24.44
N ASP A 104 6.58 -10.30 23.20
CA ASP A 104 6.67 -11.33 22.16
C ASP A 104 7.04 -10.66 20.83
N ASP A 105 7.00 -11.40 19.72
CA ASP A 105 7.41 -10.83 18.43
C ASP A 105 6.46 -9.72 17.95
N TYR A 106 5.22 -9.64 18.45
CA TYR A 106 4.13 -8.93 17.75
C TYR A 106 3.67 -7.64 18.42
N ASP A 107 3.60 -7.60 19.76
CA ASP A 107 2.95 -6.51 20.48
C ASP A 107 3.92 -5.72 21.37
N THR A 108 3.89 -4.40 21.20
CA THR A 108 4.66 -3.44 22.01
C THR A 108 3.71 -2.68 22.92
N VAL A 109 3.89 -2.87 24.23
CA VAL A 109 3.20 -2.06 25.24
C VAL A 109 3.96 -0.77 25.46
N TRP A 110 3.24 0.33 25.46
CA TRP A 110 3.74 1.65 25.77
C TRP A 110 3.21 2.12 27.12
N PHE A 111 4.11 2.66 27.93
CA PHE A 111 3.78 3.40 29.14
C PHE A 111 4.10 4.88 28.93
N VAL A 112 3.09 5.74 29.02
CA VAL A 112 3.22 7.20 28.96
C VAL A 112 3.16 7.75 30.37
N ILE A 113 4.29 8.23 30.86
CA ILE A 113 4.45 8.71 32.23
C ILE A 113 4.50 10.23 32.21
N ALA A 114 3.48 10.86 32.81
CA ALA A 114 3.31 12.31 32.77
C ALA A 114 2.97 12.88 34.15
N ARG A 115 3.11 14.20 34.32
CA ARG A 115 2.77 14.87 35.60
C ARG A 115 1.28 14.75 36.01
N SER A 116 0.40 14.43 35.06
CA SER A 116 -1.04 14.30 35.27
C SER A 116 -1.70 13.54 34.13
N ALA A 117 -2.86 12.92 34.37
CA ALA A 117 -3.65 12.21 33.35
C ALA A 117 -3.90 13.05 32.10
N ALA A 118 -4.32 14.31 32.29
CA ALA A 118 -4.58 15.25 31.19
C ALA A 118 -3.39 15.45 30.23
N VAL A 119 -2.14 15.35 30.72
CA VAL A 119 -0.94 15.53 29.88
C VAL A 119 -0.63 14.24 29.10
N SER A 120 -0.69 13.08 29.77
CA SER A 120 -0.48 11.78 29.11
C SER A 120 -1.56 11.50 28.07
N GLU A 121 -2.82 11.79 28.38
CA GLU A 121 -3.95 11.59 27.46
C GLU A 121 -3.85 12.54 26.27
N ALA A 122 -3.56 13.83 26.49
CA ALA A 122 -3.39 14.78 25.39
C ALA A 122 -2.22 14.40 24.47
N PHE A 123 -1.11 13.88 25.03
CA PHE A 123 0.01 13.38 24.23
C PHE A 123 -0.39 12.13 23.44
N PHE A 124 -1.02 11.16 24.12
CA PHE A 124 -1.55 9.94 23.50
C PHE A 124 -2.47 10.26 22.32
N GLU A 125 -3.50 11.08 22.53
CA GLU A 125 -4.43 11.51 21.49
C GLU A 125 -3.73 12.22 20.33
N ALA A 126 -2.74 13.07 20.62
CA ALA A 126 -2.03 13.81 19.58
C ALA A 126 -1.18 12.87 18.69
N VAL A 127 -0.54 11.87 19.29
CA VAL A 127 0.20 10.83 18.56
C VAL A 127 -0.75 9.98 17.73
N CYS A 128 -1.85 9.47 18.34
CA CYS A 128 -2.80 8.64 17.62
C CYS A 128 -3.44 9.39 16.46
N ARG A 129 -3.94 10.62 16.69
CA ARG A 129 -4.53 11.45 15.63
C ARG A 129 -3.55 11.75 14.50
N PHE A 130 -2.26 11.87 14.79
CA PHE A 130 -1.25 12.00 13.74
C PHE A 130 -1.10 10.71 12.94
N SER A 131 -1.14 9.55 13.57
CA SER A 131 -0.95 8.27 12.89
C SER A 131 -2.19 7.84 12.10
N THR A 132 -3.40 8.20 12.53
CA THR A 132 -4.64 7.87 11.83
C THR A 132 -4.67 8.52 10.43
N ALA A 133 -5.03 7.76 9.40
CA ALA A 133 -5.21 8.31 8.05
C ALA A 133 -6.42 9.25 8.02
N SER A 134 -6.23 10.47 7.53
CA SER A 134 -7.33 11.41 7.30
C SER A 134 -7.90 11.30 5.89
N GLU A 135 -9.03 11.94 5.62
CA GLU A 135 -9.58 12.03 4.25
C GLU A 135 -8.54 12.57 3.28
N GLY A 136 -8.45 11.95 2.10
CA GLY A 136 -7.47 12.28 1.08
C GLY A 136 -6.03 11.92 1.43
N GLU A 137 -5.74 11.22 2.53
CA GLU A 137 -4.40 10.71 2.84
C GLU A 137 -4.22 9.24 2.44
N VAL A 138 -2.99 8.88 2.06
CA VAL A 138 -2.57 7.49 1.84
C VAL A 138 -1.53 7.09 2.87
N LEU A 139 -1.86 6.04 3.62
CA LEU A 139 -0.90 5.31 4.45
C LEU A 139 -0.41 4.09 3.70
N VAL A 140 0.90 4.00 3.55
CA VAL A 140 1.58 2.85 2.97
C VAL A 140 1.92 1.87 4.08
N PHE A 141 1.43 0.64 3.96
CA PHE A 141 1.79 -0.47 4.81
C PHE A 141 2.97 -1.24 4.20
N ASP A 142 4.07 -1.33 4.94
CA ASP A 142 5.30 -2.00 4.51
C ASP A 142 5.93 -2.74 5.69
N GLY A 143 5.90 -4.07 5.60
CA GLY A 143 6.28 -4.98 6.69
C GLY A 143 5.31 -4.87 7.85
N ASP A 144 5.73 -4.17 8.91
CA ASP A 144 4.94 -3.96 10.14
C ASP A 144 4.51 -2.50 10.36
N THR A 145 4.85 -1.61 9.42
CA THR A 145 4.75 -0.16 9.65
C THR A 145 3.82 0.53 8.67
N PHE A 146 3.05 1.49 9.17
CA PHE A 146 2.31 2.45 8.35
C PHE A 146 3.11 3.74 8.22
N ARG A 147 3.31 4.21 7.00
CA ARG A 147 4.05 5.45 6.72
C ARG A 147 3.30 6.29 5.71
N ARG A 148 3.44 7.62 5.81
CA ARG A 148 3.01 8.54 4.75
C ARG A 148 4.09 8.60 3.68
N ASP A 149 3.68 8.60 2.42
CA ASP A 149 4.57 8.72 1.26
C ASP A 149 4.18 9.97 0.46
N PRO A 150 4.80 11.15 0.73
CA PRO A 150 4.46 12.39 0.05
C PRO A 150 4.70 12.34 -1.47
N GLY A 151 5.62 11.50 -1.93
CA GLY A 151 5.86 11.28 -3.35
C GLY A 151 4.67 10.60 -4.00
N LEU A 152 4.23 9.48 -3.41
CA LEU A 152 3.03 8.77 -3.84
C LEU A 152 1.78 9.65 -3.79
N MET A 153 1.62 10.47 -2.75
CA MET A 153 0.50 11.41 -2.66
C MET A 153 0.45 12.39 -3.85
N LYS A 154 1.60 12.93 -4.26
CA LYS A 154 1.70 13.82 -5.41
C LYS A 154 1.39 13.08 -6.71
N ASP A 155 1.83 11.83 -6.83
CA ASP A 155 1.57 11.00 -8.01
C ASP A 155 0.09 10.62 -8.13
N LEU A 156 -0.56 10.28 -7.02
CA LEU A 156 -2.00 10.03 -6.96
C LEU A 156 -2.79 11.28 -7.34
N ALA A 157 -2.44 12.45 -6.80
CA ALA A 157 -3.11 13.71 -7.11
C ALA A 157 -3.05 14.11 -8.60
N ARG A 158 -2.11 13.57 -9.37
CA ARG A 158 -1.99 13.78 -10.82
C ARG A 158 -2.72 12.74 -11.65
N SER A 159 -3.19 11.65 -11.04
CA SER A 159 -3.81 10.54 -11.74
C SER A 159 -5.28 10.86 -12.00
N SER A 160 -5.69 10.81 -13.27
CA SER A 160 -7.08 10.99 -13.66
C SER A 160 -7.58 9.83 -14.52
N TRP A 161 -8.89 9.65 -14.57
CA TRP A 161 -9.51 8.68 -15.48
C TRP A 161 -9.24 8.97 -16.96
N ASP A 162 -8.95 10.22 -17.32
CA ASP A 162 -8.65 10.62 -18.71
C ASP A 162 -7.23 10.22 -19.13
N ASP A 163 -6.39 9.83 -18.17
CA ASP A 163 -5.07 9.28 -18.42
C ASP A 163 -5.07 7.80 -18.80
N LEU A 164 -6.23 7.15 -18.69
CA LEU A 164 -6.42 5.76 -19.01
C LEU A 164 -7.13 5.56 -20.35
N ALA A 165 -6.44 4.93 -21.29
CA ALA A 165 -7.06 4.37 -22.47
C ALA A 165 -7.74 3.03 -22.11
N LEU A 166 -8.96 3.12 -21.58
CA LEU A 166 -9.81 1.98 -21.27
C LEU A 166 -11.10 2.03 -22.09
N PRO A 167 -11.68 0.87 -22.45
CA PRO A 167 -13.02 0.82 -22.99
C PRO A 167 -14.00 1.54 -22.07
N SER A 168 -14.87 2.37 -22.65
CA SER A 168 -15.82 3.20 -21.88
C SER A 168 -16.70 2.36 -20.94
N ALA A 169 -17.12 1.17 -21.40
CA ALA A 169 -17.90 0.24 -20.59
C ALA A 169 -17.15 -0.23 -19.31
N ILE A 170 -15.83 -0.46 -19.39
CA ILE A 170 -15.02 -0.84 -18.23
C ILE A 170 -14.88 0.36 -17.29
N ARG A 171 -14.59 1.55 -17.84
CA ARG A 171 -14.44 2.79 -17.07
C ARG A 171 -15.70 3.12 -16.27
N GLU A 172 -16.86 3.11 -16.91
CA GLU A 172 -18.13 3.45 -16.25
C GLU A 172 -18.53 2.40 -15.22
N ARG A 173 -18.30 1.10 -15.49
CA ARG A 173 -18.53 0.04 -14.51
C ARG A 173 -17.66 0.22 -13.26
N LEU A 174 -16.39 0.56 -13.42
CA LEU A 174 -15.50 0.80 -12.28
C LEU A 174 -15.96 2.00 -11.45
N LYS A 175 -16.40 3.09 -12.08
CA LYS A 175 -16.97 4.25 -11.36
C LYS A 175 -18.22 3.87 -10.56
N GLU A 176 -19.15 3.13 -11.17
CA GLU A 176 -20.36 2.66 -10.50
C GLU A 176 -20.01 1.75 -9.30
N ASP A 177 -19.09 0.81 -9.49
CA ASP A 177 -18.65 -0.11 -8.45
C ASP A 177 -17.78 0.55 -7.36
N THR A 178 -17.34 1.80 -7.53
CA THR A 178 -16.46 2.51 -6.57
C THR A 178 -17.14 3.76 -5.99
N GLU A 179 -17.34 4.80 -6.80
CA GLU A 179 -18.02 6.03 -6.39
C GLU A 179 -19.48 5.76 -6.00
N GLY A 180 -20.18 4.95 -6.81
CA GLY A 180 -21.55 4.54 -6.55
C GLY A 180 -21.69 3.72 -5.26
N PHE A 181 -20.69 2.90 -4.92
CA PHE A 181 -20.67 2.15 -3.66
C PHE A 181 -20.71 3.05 -2.43
N PHE A 182 -19.90 4.12 -2.40
CA PHE A 182 -19.91 5.04 -1.27
C PHE A 182 -21.18 5.90 -1.22
N ALA A 183 -21.69 6.31 -2.39
CA ALA A 183 -22.94 7.07 -2.48
C ALA A 183 -24.17 6.25 -2.03
N ALA A 184 -24.11 4.91 -2.15
CA ALA A 184 -25.21 4.01 -1.83
C ALA A 184 -25.30 3.59 -0.36
N LYS A 185 -24.57 4.21 0.58
CA LYS A 185 -24.55 3.85 2.01
C LYS A 185 -25.95 3.61 2.59
N ASP A 186 -26.86 4.55 2.40
CA ASP A 186 -28.21 4.49 2.98
C ASP A 186 -29.03 3.33 2.39
N ALA A 187 -28.85 3.05 1.09
CA ALA A 187 -29.50 1.91 0.44
C ALA A 187 -29.03 0.56 1.00
N TYR A 188 -27.73 0.43 1.34
CA TYR A 188 -27.21 -0.76 2.02
C TYR A 188 -27.86 -0.94 3.40
N ALA A 189 -28.00 0.16 4.16
CA ALA A 189 -28.62 0.15 5.48
C ALA A 189 -30.12 -0.22 5.40
N GLU A 190 -30.87 0.36 4.46
CA GLU A 190 -32.29 0.04 4.24
C GLU A 190 -32.53 -1.43 3.87
N LEU A 191 -31.63 -2.01 3.07
CA LEU A 191 -31.70 -3.42 2.66
C LEU A 191 -31.14 -4.38 3.71
N GLY A 192 -30.52 -3.89 4.78
CA GLY A 192 -29.92 -4.72 5.83
C GLY A 192 -28.76 -5.58 5.35
N VAL A 193 -28.06 -5.17 4.29
CA VAL A 193 -26.90 -5.89 3.73
C VAL A 193 -25.58 -5.21 4.13
N PRO A 194 -24.48 -5.96 4.33
CA PRO A 194 -23.21 -5.38 4.73
C PRO A 194 -22.70 -4.35 3.71
N TRP A 195 -22.44 -3.12 4.15
CA TRP A 195 -21.87 -2.05 3.33
C TRP A 195 -20.36 -2.24 3.15
N LYS A 196 -19.98 -3.26 2.38
CA LYS A 196 -18.59 -3.52 1.98
C LYS A 196 -18.53 -3.90 0.51
N ARG A 197 -17.38 -3.71 -0.13
CA ARG A 197 -17.20 -4.10 -1.52
C ARG A 197 -15.76 -4.46 -1.84
N GLY A 198 -15.56 -5.55 -2.59
CA GLY A 198 -14.26 -5.94 -3.14
C GLY A 198 -14.24 -5.93 -4.66
N LEU A 199 -13.22 -5.28 -5.25
CA LEU A 199 -12.92 -5.31 -6.68
C LEU A 199 -11.55 -5.96 -6.93
N LEU A 200 -11.51 -6.94 -7.84
CA LEU A 200 -10.28 -7.56 -8.33
C LEU A 200 -10.07 -7.21 -9.80
N LEU A 201 -8.99 -6.49 -10.10
CA LEU A 201 -8.60 -6.16 -11.48
C LEU A 201 -7.60 -7.22 -11.97
N THR A 202 -7.94 -7.93 -13.04
CA THR A 202 -7.14 -9.04 -13.58
C THR A 202 -6.68 -8.75 -15.00
N GLY A 203 -5.67 -9.47 -15.49
CA GLY A 203 -5.27 -9.43 -16.90
C GLY A 203 -3.77 -9.24 -17.08
N PRO A 204 -3.26 -9.29 -18.32
CA PRO A 204 -1.83 -9.22 -18.60
C PRO A 204 -1.15 -7.93 -18.09
N PRO A 205 0.16 -7.97 -17.79
CA PRO A 205 0.90 -6.81 -17.31
C PRO A 205 0.94 -5.69 -18.37
N GLY A 206 1.02 -4.45 -17.90
CA GLY A 206 1.18 -3.28 -18.77
C GLY A 206 -0.10 -2.74 -19.43
N ASN A 207 -1.30 -3.20 -19.02
CA ASN A 207 -2.58 -2.75 -19.57
C ASN A 207 -3.36 -1.78 -18.66
N GLY A 208 -2.69 -1.16 -17.69
CA GLY A 208 -3.26 -0.03 -16.95
C GLY A 208 -3.99 -0.36 -15.64
N LYS A 209 -3.93 -1.60 -15.12
CA LYS A 209 -4.54 -1.97 -13.82
C LYS A 209 -4.12 -1.05 -12.67
N THR A 210 -2.81 -0.90 -12.42
CA THR A 210 -2.28 0.02 -11.40
C THR A 210 -2.64 1.48 -11.67
N HIS A 211 -2.66 1.92 -12.94
CA HIS A 211 -3.10 3.29 -13.25
C HIS A 211 -4.59 3.48 -12.92
N ALA A 212 -5.43 2.46 -13.13
CA ALA A 212 -6.85 2.52 -12.83
C ALA A 212 -7.08 2.61 -11.32
N LEU A 213 -6.35 1.82 -10.53
CA LEU A 213 -6.36 1.94 -9.07
C LEU A 213 -6.03 3.37 -8.62
N LYS A 214 -4.95 3.95 -9.16
CA LYS A 214 -4.53 5.32 -8.81
C LYS A 214 -5.61 6.34 -9.15
N ALA A 215 -6.25 6.24 -10.32
CA ALA A 215 -7.35 7.11 -10.72
C ALA A 215 -8.58 6.96 -9.81
N ILE A 216 -8.94 5.72 -9.43
CA ILE A 216 -10.03 5.44 -8.48
C ILE A 216 -9.72 6.10 -7.13
N VAL A 217 -8.56 5.81 -6.54
CA VAL A 217 -8.14 6.34 -5.24
C VAL A 217 -8.14 7.88 -5.23
N ALA A 218 -7.56 8.49 -6.25
CA ALA A 218 -7.49 9.94 -6.39
C ALA A 218 -8.89 10.59 -6.49
N THR A 219 -9.84 9.91 -7.15
CA THR A 219 -11.20 10.43 -7.33
C THR A 219 -12.04 10.32 -6.04
N LEU A 220 -11.84 9.26 -5.26
CA LEU A 220 -12.66 8.96 -4.08
C LEU A 220 -12.39 9.90 -2.89
N GLY A 221 -11.16 10.42 -2.75
CA GLY A 221 -10.79 11.30 -1.64
C GLY A 221 -10.93 10.68 -0.24
N LYS A 222 -11.02 9.34 -0.15
CA LYS A 222 -11.14 8.60 1.12
C LYS A 222 -9.75 8.28 1.69
N PRO A 223 -9.64 8.03 3.01
CA PRO A 223 -8.42 7.47 3.58
C PRO A 223 -8.06 6.17 2.87
N VAL A 224 -6.79 6.02 2.49
CA VAL A 224 -6.31 4.85 1.73
C VAL A 224 -5.20 4.14 2.48
N PHE A 225 -5.31 2.81 2.54
CA PHE A 225 -4.25 1.92 2.97
C PHE A 225 -3.69 1.20 1.75
N LEU A 226 -2.47 1.56 1.33
CA LEU A 226 -1.77 0.89 0.23
C LEU A 226 -0.75 -0.10 0.79
N VAL A 227 -0.88 -1.38 0.43
CA VAL A 227 0.08 -2.40 0.85
C VAL A 227 1.22 -2.50 -0.16
N LYS A 228 2.45 -2.27 0.31
CA LYS A 228 3.69 -2.58 -0.44
C LYS A 228 4.19 -3.99 -0.14
N SER A 229 4.18 -4.38 1.13
CA SER A 229 4.58 -5.72 1.56
C SER A 229 3.94 -6.08 2.90
N PHE A 230 3.69 -7.38 3.10
CA PHE A 230 3.37 -7.99 4.39
C PHE A 230 4.59 -8.66 5.04
N ASP A 231 5.78 -8.58 4.43
CA ASP A 231 7.02 -9.17 4.96
C ASP A 231 7.56 -8.34 6.14
N GLY A 232 6.99 -8.59 7.31
CA GLY A 232 7.40 -8.02 8.59
C GLY A 232 8.07 -9.04 9.50
N GLU A 233 8.64 -8.54 10.60
CA GLU A 233 9.13 -9.38 11.71
C GLU A 233 8.01 -10.25 12.27
N ASP A 234 6.80 -9.67 12.26
CA ASP A 234 5.57 -10.27 12.78
C ASP A 234 4.97 -11.34 11.82
N GLY A 235 5.59 -11.54 10.67
CA GLY A 235 5.06 -12.39 9.63
C GLY A 235 3.76 -11.88 9.00
N LYS A 236 3.52 -12.36 7.77
CA LYS A 236 2.46 -11.82 6.91
C LYS A 236 1.06 -11.89 7.51
N SER A 237 0.75 -12.97 8.22
CA SER A 237 -0.57 -13.16 8.83
C SER A 237 -0.89 -12.11 9.90
N ALA A 238 0.10 -11.70 10.70
CA ALA A 238 -0.10 -10.63 11.69
C ALA A 238 -0.21 -9.27 10.99
N GLY A 239 0.64 -9.00 9.99
CA GLY A 239 0.56 -7.77 9.18
C GLY A 239 -0.80 -7.59 8.49
N ILE A 240 -1.38 -8.67 7.96
CA ILE A 240 -2.74 -8.67 7.38
C ILE A 240 -3.80 -8.29 8.42
N ARG A 241 -3.79 -8.91 9.60
CA ARG A 241 -4.73 -8.54 10.68
C ARG A 241 -4.56 -7.09 11.10
N ARG A 242 -3.31 -6.64 11.28
CA ARG A 242 -2.95 -5.27 11.64
C ARG A 242 -3.49 -4.25 10.63
N LEU A 243 -3.35 -4.54 9.33
CA LEU A 243 -3.92 -3.75 8.24
C LEU A 243 -5.44 -3.60 8.37
N PHE A 244 -6.16 -4.71 8.48
CA PHE A 244 -7.62 -4.68 8.49
C PHE A 244 -8.19 -4.09 9.78
N THR A 245 -7.60 -4.38 10.95
CA THR A 245 -7.98 -3.74 12.22
C THR A 245 -7.90 -2.22 12.11
N ARG A 246 -6.80 -1.68 11.55
CA ARG A 246 -6.64 -0.25 11.36
C ARG A 246 -7.60 0.32 10.31
N ALA A 247 -7.82 -0.41 9.22
CA ALA A 247 -8.77 0.01 8.19
C ALA A 247 -10.22 0.09 8.72
N ARG A 248 -10.64 -0.84 9.59
CA ARG A 248 -11.95 -0.79 10.26
C ARG A 248 -12.09 0.45 11.15
N ALA A 249 -11.04 0.80 11.89
CA ALA A 249 -11.05 1.99 12.77
C ALA A 249 -11.18 3.32 11.99
N VAL A 250 -10.79 3.33 10.71
CA VAL A 250 -10.78 4.53 9.85
C VAL A 250 -11.93 4.53 8.82
N ALA A 251 -12.75 3.49 8.79
CA ALA A 251 -13.82 3.39 7.81
C ALA A 251 -14.79 4.61 7.88
N PRO A 252 -15.27 5.13 6.74
CA PRO A 252 -15.16 4.57 5.39
C PRO A 252 -13.80 4.83 4.72
N CYS A 253 -13.20 3.78 4.16
CA CYS A 253 -11.83 3.83 3.62
C CYS A 253 -11.64 2.90 2.41
N VAL A 254 -10.46 3.01 1.78
CA VAL A 254 -10.03 2.15 0.67
C VAL A 254 -8.80 1.34 1.09
N VAL A 255 -8.82 0.03 0.87
CA VAL A 255 -7.65 -0.85 1.03
C VAL A 255 -7.18 -1.29 -0.35
N VAL A 256 -5.89 -1.09 -0.65
CA VAL A 256 -5.30 -1.40 -1.96
C VAL A 256 -4.24 -2.49 -1.83
N LEU A 257 -4.46 -3.60 -2.54
CA LEU A 257 -3.59 -4.77 -2.60
C LEU A 257 -3.06 -4.94 -4.04
N GLU A 258 -1.92 -4.33 -4.35
CA GLU A 258 -1.32 -4.45 -5.70
C GLU A 258 -0.56 -5.76 -5.87
N ASP A 259 -0.67 -6.39 -7.04
CA ASP A 259 -0.03 -7.66 -7.37
C ASP A 259 -0.28 -8.73 -6.29
N LEU A 260 -1.56 -8.97 -6.01
CA LEU A 260 -2.04 -9.84 -4.94
C LEU A 260 -1.41 -11.23 -4.97
N ASP A 261 -1.13 -11.78 -6.14
CA ASP A 261 -0.47 -13.08 -6.32
C ASP A 261 0.99 -13.11 -5.84
N SER A 262 1.62 -11.94 -5.69
CA SER A 262 2.95 -11.78 -5.10
C SER A 262 2.89 -11.37 -3.62
N LEU A 263 1.84 -10.67 -3.21
CA LEU A 263 1.65 -10.23 -1.81
C LEU A 263 1.32 -11.39 -0.86
N ILE A 264 0.68 -12.45 -1.33
CA ILE A 264 0.22 -13.57 -0.49
C ILE A 264 0.84 -14.90 -0.90
N ASP A 265 1.01 -15.78 0.09
CA ASP A 265 1.40 -17.18 -0.06
C ASP A 265 0.36 -18.10 0.58
N ASP A 266 0.60 -19.41 0.55
CA ASP A 266 -0.31 -20.41 1.13
C ASP A 266 -0.49 -20.24 2.65
N GLU A 267 0.55 -19.77 3.36
CA GLU A 267 0.55 -19.65 4.81
C GLU A 267 -0.33 -18.48 5.28
N CYS A 268 -0.22 -17.31 4.63
CA CYS A 268 -0.98 -16.12 5.01
C CYS A 268 -2.36 -15.99 4.34
N ARG A 269 -2.64 -16.81 3.32
CA ARG A 269 -3.91 -16.81 2.58
C ARG A 269 -5.13 -16.92 3.50
N SER A 270 -5.08 -17.84 4.45
CA SER A 270 -6.19 -18.05 5.39
C SER A 270 -6.52 -16.80 6.21
N ALA A 271 -5.49 -16.07 6.65
CA ALA A 271 -5.64 -14.80 7.36
C ALA A 271 -6.32 -13.76 6.47
N LEU A 272 -5.84 -13.54 5.23
CA LEU A 272 -6.47 -12.60 4.31
C LEU A 272 -7.94 -12.95 4.03
N LEU A 273 -8.24 -14.23 3.80
CA LEU A 273 -9.61 -14.66 3.52
C LEU A 273 -10.55 -14.39 4.70
N ASN A 274 -10.09 -14.62 5.93
CA ASN A 274 -10.85 -14.32 7.14
C ASN A 274 -11.11 -12.80 7.27
N GLU A 275 -10.09 -11.98 7.00
CA GLU A 275 -10.23 -10.53 7.03
C GLU A 275 -11.18 -10.00 5.95
N LEU A 276 -11.14 -10.54 4.73
CA LEU A 276 -12.05 -10.16 3.63
C LEU A 276 -13.50 -10.59 3.87
N ASP A 277 -13.70 -11.79 4.42
CA ASP A 277 -15.03 -12.29 4.78
C ASP A 277 -15.67 -11.35 5.82
N GLY A 278 -14.86 -10.76 6.70
CA GLY A 278 -15.27 -9.63 7.53
C GLY A 278 -16.20 -10.03 8.66
N PHE A 279 -15.93 -11.17 9.32
CA PHE A 279 -16.63 -11.57 10.55
C PHE A 279 -16.55 -10.48 11.64
N GLU A 280 -15.51 -9.65 11.62
CA GLU A 280 -15.31 -8.51 12.52
C GLU A 280 -15.90 -7.18 12.01
N GLY A 281 -16.63 -7.18 10.89
CA GLY A 281 -17.30 -6.01 10.32
C GLY A 281 -16.38 -5.12 9.46
N ASN A 282 -16.49 -5.25 8.14
CA ASN A 282 -15.78 -4.38 7.17
C ASN A 282 -16.69 -3.26 6.63
N GLU A 283 -17.56 -2.72 7.47
CA GLU A 283 -18.53 -1.70 7.06
C GLU A 283 -17.82 -0.43 6.57
N GLY A 284 -18.24 0.12 5.42
CA GLY A 284 -17.62 1.26 4.76
C GLY A 284 -16.29 0.98 4.07
N MET A 285 -15.87 -0.28 3.94
CA MET A 285 -14.58 -0.65 3.33
C MET A 285 -14.73 -1.02 1.85
N LEU A 286 -13.92 -0.35 1.00
CA LEU A 286 -13.71 -0.72 -0.39
C LEU A 286 -12.33 -1.37 -0.55
N THR A 287 -12.27 -2.66 -0.85
CA THR A 287 -11.01 -3.36 -1.11
C THR A 287 -10.76 -3.46 -2.60
N LEU A 288 -9.66 -2.88 -3.06
CA LEU A 288 -9.20 -2.95 -4.45
C LEU A 288 -7.97 -3.84 -4.53
N ALA A 289 -7.96 -4.80 -5.45
CA ALA A 289 -6.81 -5.66 -5.68
C ALA A 289 -6.46 -5.76 -7.16
N THR A 290 -5.19 -5.99 -7.48
CA THR A 290 -4.74 -6.31 -8.85
C THR A 290 -4.03 -7.65 -8.88
N THR A 291 -4.06 -8.33 -10.02
CA THR A 291 -3.17 -9.46 -10.29
C THR A 291 -2.88 -9.57 -11.79
N ASN A 292 -1.64 -9.95 -12.11
CA ASN A 292 -1.26 -10.33 -13.47
C ASN A 292 -1.52 -11.82 -13.75
N HIS A 293 -1.71 -12.61 -12.69
CA HIS A 293 -1.76 -14.05 -12.71
C HIS A 293 -2.98 -14.58 -11.95
N PRO A 294 -4.21 -14.32 -12.44
CA PRO A 294 -5.42 -14.79 -11.77
C PRO A 294 -5.46 -16.32 -11.58
N GLU A 295 -4.73 -17.08 -12.40
CA GLU A 295 -4.56 -18.53 -12.30
C GLU A 295 -3.76 -18.99 -11.06
N LYS A 296 -2.93 -18.11 -10.49
CA LYS A 296 -2.17 -18.39 -9.25
C LYS A 296 -3.00 -18.13 -7.99
N LEU A 297 -4.08 -17.37 -8.12
CA LEU A 297 -4.95 -17.08 -6.98
C LEU A 297 -5.87 -18.26 -6.69
N ASP A 298 -6.11 -18.49 -5.40
CA ASP A 298 -7.09 -19.47 -4.96
C ASP A 298 -8.48 -19.18 -5.55
N THR A 299 -9.19 -20.23 -5.95
CA THR A 299 -10.58 -20.12 -6.40
C THR A 299 -11.49 -19.48 -5.35
N ALA A 300 -11.17 -19.63 -4.07
CA ALA A 300 -11.90 -19.02 -2.98
C ALA A 300 -11.72 -17.50 -2.94
N ILE A 301 -10.63 -16.94 -3.47
CA ILE A 301 -10.44 -15.49 -3.64
C ILE A 301 -11.25 -15.00 -4.85
N THR A 302 -11.18 -15.73 -5.97
CA THR A 302 -11.69 -15.25 -7.27
C THR A 302 -13.16 -15.56 -7.53
N LYS A 303 -13.71 -16.63 -6.93
CA LYS A 303 -15.05 -17.15 -7.26
C LYS A 303 -16.05 -17.09 -6.12
N ARG A 304 -15.61 -16.83 -4.87
CA ARG A 304 -16.53 -16.78 -3.73
C ARG A 304 -17.09 -15.36 -3.58
N PRO A 305 -18.41 -15.15 -3.70
CA PRO A 305 -19.04 -13.87 -3.41
C PRO A 305 -18.76 -13.45 -1.95
N SER A 306 -18.81 -12.15 -1.67
CA SER A 306 -18.46 -11.44 -0.42
C SER A 306 -16.97 -11.05 -0.28
N ARG A 307 -16.04 -11.61 -1.06
CA ARG A 307 -14.60 -11.27 -0.97
C ARG A 307 -14.21 -10.23 -2.01
N PHE A 308 -14.26 -10.66 -3.27
CA PHE A 308 -14.17 -9.80 -4.44
C PHE A 308 -15.43 -10.03 -5.27
N ASP A 309 -16.47 -9.25 -4.98
CA ASP A 309 -17.79 -9.35 -5.62
C ASP A 309 -17.78 -8.92 -7.10
N ARG A 310 -16.71 -8.25 -7.51
CA ARG A 310 -16.51 -7.70 -8.84
C ARG A 310 -15.11 -8.06 -9.32
N THR A 311 -15.04 -8.83 -10.40
CA THR A 311 -13.80 -9.07 -11.14
C THR A 311 -13.88 -8.33 -12.46
N VAL A 312 -12.88 -7.50 -12.73
CA VAL A 312 -12.79 -6.70 -13.96
C VAL A 312 -11.52 -7.08 -14.70
N GLU A 313 -11.67 -7.66 -15.89
CA GLU A 313 -10.55 -8.05 -16.73
C GLU A 313 -10.06 -6.87 -17.58
N PHE A 314 -8.75 -6.68 -17.61
CA PHE A 314 -8.03 -5.69 -18.39
C PHE A 314 -7.29 -6.41 -19.52
N PRO A 315 -7.92 -6.56 -20.70
CA PRO A 315 -7.28 -7.18 -21.85
C PRO A 315 -6.21 -6.26 -22.46
N ALA A 316 -5.50 -6.77 -23.47
CA ALA A 316 -4.73 -5.91 -24.35
C ALA A 316 -5.66 -4.87 -25.01
N PRO A 317 -5.20 -3.62 -25.24
CA PRO A 317 -6.01 -2.55 -25.82
C PRO A 317 -6.56 -2.96 -27.20
N ALA A 318 -7.86 -2.73 -27.45
CA ALA A 318 -8.42 -2.93 -28.77
C ALA A 318 -7.99 -1.79 -29.71
N GLU A 319 -8.35 -1.89 -30.99
CA GLU A 319 -7.80 -0.99 -32.01
C GLU A 319 -8.07 0.49 -31.69
N ALA A 320 -9.26 0.81 -31.22
CA ALA A 320 -9.64 2.17 -30.82
C ALA A 320 -8.77 2.70 -29.66
N GLU A 321 -8.53 1.89 -28.63
CA GLU A 321 -7.66 2.26 -27.51
C GLU A 321 -6.20 2.39 -27.95
N ARG A 322 -5.72 1.55 -28.88
CA ARG A 322 -4.37 1.67 -29.45
C ARG A 322 -4.21 2.98 -30.22
N VAL A 323 -5.19 3.38 -31.03
CA VAL A 323 -5.19 4.70 -31.70
C VAL A 323 -5.14 5.82 -30.67
N ALA A 324 -5.95 5.75 -29.60
CA ALA A 324 -5.96 6.75 -28.54
C ALA A 324 -4.60 6.85 -27.81
N LEU A 325 -3.97 5.70 -27.51
CA LEU A 325 -2.65 5.64 -26.89
C LEU A 325 -1.57 6.25 -27.80
N PHE A 326 -1.51 5.85 -29.07
CA PHE A 326 -0.55 6.43 -30.01
C PHE A 326 -0.77 7.94 -30.18
N ARG A 327 -2.02 8.39 -30.31
CA ARG A 327 -2.34 9.82 -30.40
C ARG A 327 -1.90 10.57 -29.15
N ARG A 328 -2.09 9.99 -27.95
CA ARG A 328 -1.65 10.57 -26.68
C ARG A 328 -0.14 10.74 -26.61
N PHE A 329 0.65 9.75 -27.05
CA PHE A 329 2.11 9.79 -26.91
C PHE A 329 2.82 10.49 -28.07
N LEU A 330 2.32 10.35 -29.30
CA LEU A 330 2.95 10.93 -30.49
C LEU A 330 2.42 12.35 -30.79
N GLY A 331 1.22 12.69 -30.29
CA GLY A 331 0.54 13.95 -30.57
C GLY A 331 0.16 14.05 -32.06
N THR A 332 0.32 15.25 -32.63
CA THR A 332 0.03 15.53 -34.05
C THR A 332 1.18 15.22 -34.99
N ARG A 333 2.24 14.54 -34.52
CA ARG A 333 3.43 14.22 -35.34
C ARG A 333 3.21 13.04 -36.29
N VAL A 334 2.17 12.25 -36.03
CA VAL A 334 1.69 11.18 -36.91
C VAL A 334 0.23 11.51 -37.24
N ASP A 335 -0.10 11.43 -38.53
CA ASP A 335 -1.46 11.65 -39.01
C ASP A 335 -2.38 10.46 -38.73
N ASP A 336 -3.68 10.63 -38.99
CA ASP A 336 -4.68 9.60 -38.68
C ASP A 336 -4.44 8.30 -39.45
N ASP A 337 -3.92 8.38 -40.68
CA ASP A 337 -3.56 7.21 -41.49
C ASP A 337 -2.38 6.44 -40.88
N GLY A 338 -1.33 7.14 -40.43
CA GLY A 338 -0.20 6.54 -39.74
C GLY A 338 -0.60 5.92 -38.40
N LEU A 339 -1.46 6.60 -37.63
CA LEU A 339 -2.03 6.05 -36.38
C LEU A 339 -2.85 4.78 -36.64
N ALA A 340 -3.62 4.74 -37.73
CA ALA A 340 -4.40 3.56 -38.12
C ALA A 340 -3.51 2.40 -38.61
N VAL A 341 -2.37 2.67 -39.24
CA VAL A 341 -1.40 1.63 -39.59
C VAL A 341 -0.76 1.06 -38.33
N LEU A 342 -0.28 1.92 -37.42
CA LEU A 342 0.31 1.50 -36.15
C LEU A 342 -0.69 0.67 -35.33
N SER A 343 -1.93 1.13 -35.16
CA SER A 343 -2.93 0.41 -34.39
C SER A 343 -3.23 -0.98 -34.96
N ARG A 344 -3.32 -1.16 -36.28
CA ARG A 344 -3.55 -2.48 -36.89
C ARG A 344 -2.36 -3.42 -36.73
N ARG A 345 -1.13 -2.90 -36.82
CA ARG A 345 0.09 -3.72 -36.77
C ARG A 345 0.52 -4.12 -35.36
N THR A 346 -0.03 -3.48 -34.33
CA THR A 346 0.29 -3.76 -32.92
C THR A 346 -0.85 -4.45 -32.18
N GLU A 347 -1.56 -5.35 -32.85
CA GLU A 347 -2.59 -6.18 -32.20
C GLU A 347 -1.97 -7.03 -31.07
N GLY A 348 -2.66 -7.11 -29.93
CA GLY A 348 -2.21 -7.85 -28.75
C GLY A 348 -1.06 -7.20 -27.97
N VAL A 349 -0.50 -6.10 -28.46
CA VAL A 349 0.56 -5.35 -27.76
C VAL A 349 -0.01 -4.59 -26.57
N SER A 350 0.68 -4.64 -25.42
CA SER A 350 0.24 -3.97 -24.20
C SER A 350 0.36 -2.44 -24.30
N GLY A 351 -0.47 -1.73 -23.51
CA GLY A 351 -0.42 -0.27 -23.46
C GLY A 351 0.95 0.29 -23.03
N ALA A 352 1.63 -0.40 -22.11
CA ALA A 352 2.99 -0.07 -21.69
C ALA A 352 4.00 -0.23 -22.84
N ALA A 353 3.93 -1.31 -23.63
CA ALA A 353 4.80 -1.49 -24.78
C ALA A 353 4.54 -0.43 -25.87
N ILE A 354 3.27 -0.04 -26.09
CA ILE A 354 2.92 1.07 -26.98
C ILE A 354 3.54 2.39 -26.52
N LYS A 355 3.49 2.68 -25.22
CA LYS A 355 4.14 3.86 -24.62
C LYS A 355 5.65 3.85 -24.87
N GLU A 356 6.33 2.77 -24.52
CA GLU A 356 7.78 2.65 -24.66
C GLU A 356 8.24 2.74 -26.12
N ALA A 357 7.53 2.08 -27.05
CA ALA A 357 7.80 2.19 -28.48
C ALA A 357 7.61 3.61 -29.00
N SER A 358 6.55 4.31 -28.54
CA SER A 358 6.29 5.70 -28.90
C SER A 358 7.39 6.64 -28.41
N LEU A 359 7.82 6.50 -27.16
CA LEU A 359 8.92 7.29 -26.58
C LEU A 359 10.25 7.01 -27.30
N SER A 360 10.54 5.74 -27.57
CA SER A 360 11.78 5.35 -28.27
C SER A 360 11.80 5.88 -29.70
N GLY A 361 10.67 5.79 -30.42
CA GLY A 361 10.52 6.36 -31.76
C GLY A 361 10.69 7.89 -31.76
N LEU A 362 10.12 8.59 -30.77
CA LEU A 362 10.30 10.04 -30.60
C LEU A 362 11.77 10.42 -30.36
N MET A 363 12.50 9.65 -29.55
CA MET A 363 13.92 9.91 -29.29
C MET A 363 14.78 9.69 -30.52
N ALA A 364 14.47 8.66 -31.33
CA ALA A 364 15.14 8.43 -32.61
C ALA A 364 14.82 9.55 -33.62
N TRP A 365 13.54 9.91 -33.75
CA TRP A 365 13.09 10.98 -34.64
C TRP A 365 13.67 12.35 -34.27
N SER A 366 13.82 12.63 -32.97
CA SER A 366 14.46 13.88 -32.51
C SER A 366 15.92 13.99 -32.93
N ARG A 367 16.61 12.88 -33.22
CA ARG A 367 18.00 12.87 -33.71
C ARG A 367 18.08 13.01 -35.22
N ASP A 368 17.07 12.52 -35.94
CA ASP A 368 16.96 12.64 -37.39
C ASP A 368 15.49 12.81 -37.82
N PRO A 369 14.98 14.06 -37.89
CA PRO A 369 13.58 14.34 -38.19
C PRO A 369 13.16 14.02 -39.64
N VAL A 370 14.10 13.64 -40.51
CA VAL A 370 13.83 13.22 -41.89
C VAL A 370 13.21 11.81 -41.92
N LEU A 371 13.43 11.01 -40.87
CA LEU A 371 12.85 9.68 -40.75
C LEU A 371 11.34 9.74 -40.47
N VAL A 372 10.61 8.75 -40.97
CA VAL A 372 9.17 8.62 -40.71
C VAL A 372 8.98 8.10 -39.29
N LEU A 373 8.40 8.92 -38.41
CA LEU A 373 8.18 8.57 -37.00
C LEU A 373 7.36 7.29 -36.83
N ALA A 374 6.34 7.07 -37.66
CA ALA A 374 5.54 5.85 -37.61
C ALA A 374 6.39 4.58 -37.85
N ASP A 375 7.31 4.61 -38.82
CA ASP A 375 8.20 3.48 -39.10
C ASP A 375 9.18 3.22 -37.95
N LEU A 376 9.67 4.29 -37.30
CA LEU A 376 10.54 4.20 -36.14
C LEU A 376 9.85 3.55 -34.95
N VAL A 377 8.59 3.92 -34.71
CA VAL A 377 7.74 3.34 -33.64
C VAL A 377 7.41 1.88 -33.97
N GLU A 378 7.01 1.58 -35.21
CA GLU A 378 6.72 0.22 -35.64
C GLU A 378 7.92 -0.70 -35.46
N GLY A 379 9.12 -0.23 -35.83
CA GLY A 379 10.37 -0.97 -35.71
C GLY A 379 10.79 -1.34 -34.28
N GLN A 380 10.13 -0.82 -33.25
CA GLN A 380 10.37 -1.21 -31.85
C GLN A 380 9.65 -2.50 -31.46
N PHE A 381 8.61 -2.91 -32.21
CA PHE A 381 7.88 -4.12 -31.91
C PHE A 381 8.56 -5.34 -32.57
N PRO A 382 8.59 -6.50 -31.90
CA PRO A 382 9.04 -7.73 -32.55
C PRO A 382 8.12 -8.03 -33.73
N GLY A 383 8.64 -7.87 -34.95
CA GLY A 383 7.89 -8.22 -36.16
C GLY A 383 7.54 -9.71 -36.18
N PRO A 384 6.52 -10.14 -36.95
CA PRO A 384 6.34 -11.54 -37.26
C PRO A 384 7.67 -12.04 -37.84
N GLU A 385 8.23 -13.09 -37.24
CA GLU A 385 9.52 -13.64 -37.63
C GLU A 385 9.69 -13.61 -39.16
N LYS A 386 10.80 -13.04 -39.63
CA LYS A 386 11.30 -13.34 -40.97
C LYS A 386 11.44 -14.86 -41.03
N LYS A 387 10.40 -15.57 -41.49
CA LYS A 387 10.44 -17.03 -41.72
C LYS A 387 11.76 -17.30 -42.42
N ALA A 388 12.66 -17.99 -41.71
CA ALA A 388 13.98 -18.30 -42.20
C ALA A 388 13.82 -18.89 -43.61
N LYS A 389 14.34 -18.17 -44.61
CA LYS A 389 14.38 -18.67 -45.99
C LYS A 389 15.01 -20.05 -45.94
N SER A 390 14.25 -21.07 -46.28
CA SER A 390 14.75 -22.42 -46.46
C SER A 390 15.93 -22.34 -47.42
N ARG A 391 17.12 -22.73 -46.95
CA ARG A 391 18.28 -22.95 -47.81
C ARG A 391 18.00 -24.20 -48.63
N ALA A 392 17.32 -24.02 -49.76
CA ALA A 392 17.29 -25.00 -50.82
C ALA A 392 18.63 -24.95 -51.58
N LYS A 393 19.41 -26.02 -51.40
CA LYS A 393 20.35 -26.67 -52.34
C LYS A 393 21.44 -25.82 -52.99
N VAL A 394 22.69 -26.21 -52.72
CA VAL A 394 23.62 -26.58 -53.80
C VAL A 394 24.22 -27.95 -53.46
N LYS A 395 23.77 -28.97 -54.21
CA LYS A 395 24.57 -30.17 -54.47
C LYS A 395 25.72 -29.71 -55.38
N THR A 396 26.96 -30.01 -54.99
CA THR A 396 28.05 -30.14 -55.96
C THR A 396 28.83 -31.38 -55.61
N ALA A 397 29.00 -32.22 -56.63
CA ALA A 397 29.74 -33.45 -56.61
C ALA A 397 31.24 -33.19 -56.47
N ALA A 398 31.91 -34.09 -55.75
CA ALA A 398 33.19 -34.67 -56.13
C ALA A 398 33.23 -36.08 -55.53
#